data_AF-A0A368FEA2-F1
#
_entry.id   AF-A0A368FEA2-F1
#
_cell.length_a   1.000
_cell.length_b   1.000
_cell.length_c   1.000
_cell.angle_alpha   90.00
_cell.angle_beta   90.00
_cell.angle_gamma   90.00
#
_symmetry.space_group_name_H-M   'P 1'
#
loop_
_entity.id
_entity.type
_entity.pdbx_description
1 polymer ?
#
loop_
_entity_poly.entity_id
_entity_poly.type
_entity_poly.pdbx_seq_one_letter_code
_entity_poly.pdbx_strand_id
1 'polypeptide(L)'
;MQLLLASVSALLVVAFSERLVPTPPLLRTKHSLRQKLLDQLGSDDVTGQYPWLQRSTFKQKVDHFNPTNTDTWDQRYYYNPKYARNTSIIFLMIGGEGPEDGKWAAKPDVQYLQWAQEYGAHVFDLEHRFFGDSWPKP
;
A
#
# COMPACT_ATOMS: atom_id res chain seq x y z
N MET A 1 2.29 -64.47 -41.21
CA MET A 1 1.08 -64.63 -40.38
C MET A 1 1.45 -64.13 -38.99
N GLN A 2 1.29 -62.82 -38.70
CA GLN A 2 0.20 -62.26 -37.86
C GLN A 2 0.14 -63.01 -36.50
N LEU A 3 0.47 -62.45 -35.33
CA LEU A 3 -0.02 -61.24 -34.64
C LEU A 3 0.99 -60.87 -33.52
N LEU A 4 1.44 -59.63 -33.28
CA LEU A 4 0.81 -58.45 -32.62
C LEU A 4 0.38 -58.64 -31.15
N LEU A 5 0.82 -57.66 -30.31
CA LEU A 5 0.28 -57.20 -29.00
C LEU A 5 0.66 -58.01 -27.75
N ALA A 6 0.94 -57.44 -26.58
CA ALA A 6 1.17 -56.07 -26.13
C ALA A 6 1.81 -56.14 -24.74
N SER A 7 2.70 -55.20 -24.43
CA SER A 7 3.20 -54.94 -23.08
C SER A 7 2.08 -54.41 -22.19
N VAL A 8 1.86 -55.01 -21.03
CA VAL A 8 1.03 -54.42 -19.97
C VAL A 8 1.94 -54.00 -18.83
N SER A 9 2.26 -52.71 -18.82
CA SER A 9 2.87 -52.03 -17.67
C SER A 9 1.79 -51.80 -16.61
N ALA A 10 1.94 -52.42 -15.44
CA ALA A 10 1.12 -52.09 -14.28
C ALA A 10 1.72 -50.83 -13.61
N LEU A 11 1.18 -49.66 -13.95
CA LEU A 11 1.45 -48.41 -13.23
C LEU A 11 0.54 -48.36 -12.01
N LEU A 12 1.10 -48.58 -10.82
CA LEU A 12 0.40 -48.40 -9.55
C LEU A 12 0.25 -46.89 -9.29
N VAL A 13 -0.93 -46.33 -9.53
CA VAL A 13 -1.25 -44.97 -9.10
C VAL A 13 -1.69 -45.03 -7.64
N VAL A 14 -0.79 -44.63 -6.73
CA VAL A 14 -1.17 -44.35 -5.34
C VAL A 14 -1.87 -42.99 -5.33
N ALA A 15 -3.19 -43.00 -5.27
CA ALA A 15 -3.98 -41.78 -5.06
C ALA A 15 -3.80 -41.33 -3.60
N PHE A 16 -2.96 -40.32 -3.39
CA PHE A 16 -2.93 -39.58 -2.13
C PHE A 16 -4.23 -38.74 -2.05
N SER A 17 -5.20 -39.22 -1.28
CA SER A 17 -6.34 -38.41 -0.88
C SER A 17 -5.87 -37.43 0.18
N GLU A 18 -5.47 -36.23 -0.24
CA GLU A 18 -5.35 -35.11 0.68
C GLU A 18 -6.75 -34.75 1.16
N ARG A 19 -7.10 -35.18 2.37
CA ARG A 19 -8.18 -34.55 3.12
C ARG A 19 -7.81 -33.07 3.23
N LEU A 20 -8.58 -32.20 2.57
CA LEU A 20 -8.51 -30.76 2.78
C LEU A 20 -8.76 -30.50 4.26
N VAL A 21 -7.69 -30.35 5.04
CA VAL A 21 -7.78 -29.82 6.39
C VAL A 21 -8.28 -28.39 6.20
N PRO A 22 -9.43 -28.00 6.77
CA PRO A 22 -9.89 -26.63 6.67
C PRO A 22 -8.81 -25.75 7.28
N THR A 23 -8.19 -24.92 6.44
CA THR A 23 -7.25 -23.89 6.91
C THR A 23 -7.98 -23.06 7.96
N PRO A 24 -7.47 -23.00 9.21
CA PRO A 24 -8.05 -22.13 10.20
C PRO A 24 -8.07 -20.70 9.64
N PRO A 25 -9.10 -19.89 9.93
CA PRO A 25 -9.11 -18.50 9.52
C PRO A 25 -7.81 -17.88 10.00
N LEU A 26 -7.01 -17.36 9.06
CA LEU A 26 -5.79 -16.64 9.40
C LEU A 26 -6.20 -15.52 10.35
N LEU A 27 -5.85 -15.72 11.61
CA LEU A 27 -6.19 -14.86 12.71
C LEU A 27 -5.79 -13.44 12.32
N ARG A 28 -6.76 -12.53 12.32
CA ARG A 28 -6.68 -11.06 12.18
C ARG A 28 -5.75 -10.48 13.26
N THR A 29 -4.47 -10.83 13.24
CA THR A 29 -3.47 -10.46 14.26
C THR A 29 -2.08 -10.20 13.69
N LYS A 30 -1.74 -10.70 12.49
CA LYS A 30 -0.44 -10.40 11.85
C LYS A 30 -0.27 -8.89 11.57
N HIS A 31 -1.34 -8.20 11.22
CA HIS A 31 -1.33 -6.74 11.04
C HIS A 31 -1.02 -5.98 12.34
N SER A 32 -1.33 -6.56 13.51
CA SER A 32 -1.12 -5.91 14.82
C SER A 32 0.33 -6.00 15.31
N LEU A 33 1.05 -7.08 15.00
CA LEU A 33 2.44 -7.26 15.41
C LEU A 33 3.39 -6.40 14.59
N ARG A 34 3.16 -6.30 13.27
CA ARG A 34 3.89 -5.38 12.40
C ARG A 34 3.67 -3.93 12.85
N GLN A 35 2.42 -3.53 13.08
CA GLN A 35 2.11 -2.18 13.56
C GLN A 35 2.78 -1.89 14.90
N LYS A 36 2.68 -2.81 15.87
CA LYS A 36 3.35 -2.68 17.17
C LYS A 36 4.88 -2.59 17.06
N LEU A 37 5.49 -3.30 16.11
CA LEU A 37 6.92 -3.25 15.86
C LEU A 37 7.34 -1.93 15.21
N LEU A 38 6.55 -1.42 14.24
CA LEU A 38 6.75 -0.11 13.62
C LEU A 38 6.61 1.03 14.65
N ASP A 39 5.61 0.94 15.53
CA ASP A 39 5.41 1.90 16.63
C ASP A 39 6.57 1.86 17.64
N GLN A 40 7.19 0.70 17.86
CA GLN A 40 8.35 0.53 18.75
C GLN A 40 9.69 0.99 18.15
N LEU A 41 9.84 0.96 16.83
CA LEU A 41 11.08 1.35 16.16
C LEU A 41 11.24 2.87 15.97
N GLY A 42 10.25 3.65 16.38
CA GLY A 42 10.15 5.06 16.01
C GLY A 42 9.76 5.13 14.55
N SER A 43 8.53 5.58 14.26
CA SER A 43 8.17 5.84 12.87
C SER A 43 9.07 6.96 12.36
N ASP A 44 9.73 6.76 11.21
CA ASP A 44 10.44 7.84 10.48
C ASP A 44 9.51 9.02 10.13
N ASP A 45 8.19 8.82 10.33
CA ASP A 45 7.14 9.81 10.23
C ASP A 45 7.46 11.13 10.96
N VAL A 46 7.44 12.22 10.21
CA VAL A 46 7.82 13.54 10.71
C VAL A 46 6.65 14.37 11.24
N THR A 47 5.43 13.82 11.36
CA THR A 47 4.25 14.59 11.82
C THR A 47 4.43 15.18 13.22
N GLY A 48 5.17 14.49 14.11
CA GLY A 48 5.51 15.02 15.43
C GLY A 48 6.49 16.21 15.39
N GLN A 49 7.29 16.32 14.32
CA GLN A 49 8.23 17.43 14.11
C GLN A 49 7.56 18.64 13.44
N TYR A 50 6.47 18.42 12.71
CA TYR A 50 5.77 19.44 11.94
C TYR A 50 4.27 19.47 12.29
N PRO A 51 3.84 20.29 13.27
CA PRO A 51 2.47 20.26 13.81
C PRO A 51 1.35 20.57 12.80
N TRP A 52 1.68 21.22 11.69
CA TRP A 52 0.72 21.52 10.62
C TRP A 52 0.55 20.36 9.62
N LEU A 53 1.47 19.39 9.59
CA LEU A 53 1.43 18.27 8.68
C LEU A 53 0.38 17.26 9.14
N GLN A 54 -0.54 16.91 8.24
CA GLN A 54 -1.65 16.01 8.53
C GLN A 54 -1.41 14.68 7.81
N ARG A 55 -1.32 13.58 8.55
CA ARG A 55 -1.33 12.22 7.99
C ARG A 55 -2.76 11.71 7.98
N SER A 56 -3.22 11.21 6.84
CA SER A 56 -4.57 10.67 6.69
C SER A 56 -4.61 9.57 5.63
N THR A 57 -5.79 8.99 5.42
CA THR A 57 -6.05 7.97 4.41
C THR A 57 -7.28 8.32 3.58
N PHE A 58 -7.33 7.86 2.34
CA PHE A 58 -8.53 7.92 1.51
C PHE A 58 -8.82 6.57 0.86
N LYS A 59 -10.09 6.35 0.48
CA LYS A 59 -10.51 5.11 -0.17
C LYS A 59 -10.06 5.10 -1.64
N GLN A 60 -9.26 4.09 -1.99
CA GLN A 60 -8.76 3.85 -3.34
C GLN A 60 -9.29 2.52 -3.88
N LYS A 61 -9.55 2.41 -5.19
CA LYS A 61 -9.93 1.13 -5.81
C LYS A 61 -8.78 0.14 -5.72
N VAL A 62 -9.10 -1.12 -5.44
CA VAL A 62 -8.11 -2.21 -5.50
C VAL A 62 -7.66 -2.43 -6.94
N ASP A 63 -8.62 -2.48 -7.87
CA ASP A 63 -8.38 -2.72 -9.29
C ASP A 63 -9.05 -1.64 -10.14
N HIS A 64 -8.24 -0.88 -10.87
CA HIS A 64 -8.72 0.18 -11.77
C HIS A 64 -9.01 -0.34 -13.18
N PHE A 65 -8.60 -1.57 -13.50
CA PHE A 65 -8.72 -2.18 -14.82
C PHE A 65 -9.95 -3.10 -14.93
N ASN A 66 -10.48 -3.56 -13.80
CA ASN A 66 -11.73 -4.30 -13.76
C ASN A 66 -12.90 -3.41 -13.29
N PRO A 67 -13.80 -2.98 -14.18
CA PRO A 67 -14.92 -2.11 -13.82
C PRO A 67 -15.98 -2.78 -12.92
N THR A 68 -15.97 -4.11 -12.83
CA THR A 68 -16.89 -4.87 -11.96
C THR A 68 -16.35 -5.02 -10.53
N ASN A 69 -15.05 -4.79 -10.33
CA ASN A 69 -14.46 -4.83 -9.01
C ASN A 69 -14.85 -3.53 -8.26
N THR A 70 -15.50 -3.69 -7.10
CA THR A 70 -15.93 -2.59 -6.22
C THR A 70 -15.12 -2.51 -4.92
N ASP A 71 -14.12 -3.38 -4.76
CA ASP A 71 -13.27 -3.43 -3.58
C ASP A 71 -12.44 -2.14 -3.47
N THR A 72 -12.32 -1.65 -2.24
CA THR A 72 -11.51 -0.47 -1.92
C THR A 72 -10.59 -0.76 -0.74
N TRP A 73 -9.54 0.05 -0.64
CA TRP A 73 -8.54 0.01 0.42
C TRP A 73 -8.17 1.43 0.85
N ASP A 74 -7.54 1.57 2.02
CA ASP A 74 -7.12 2.87 2.55
C ASP A 74 -5.69 3.19 2.09
N GLN A 75 -5.54 4.19 1.22
CA GLN A 75 -4.24 4.69 0.78
C GLN A 75 -3.82 5.88 1.63
N ARG A 76 -2.60 5.83 2.18
CA ARG A 76 -2.03 6.88 3.04
C ARG A 76 -1.54 8.07 2.23
N TYR A 77 -1.69 9.25 2.80
CA TYR A 77 -1.10 10.49 2.29
C TYR A 77 -0.80 11.46 3.43
N TYR A 78 0.06 12.42 3.14
CA TYR A 78 0.31 13.59 3.98
C TYR A 78 -0.22 14.84 3.30
N TYR A 79 -0.78 15.74 4.09
CA TYR A 79 -1.28 17.03 3.64
C TYR A 79 -0.64 18.16 4.45
N ASN A 80 -0.11 19.15 3.75
CA ASN A 80 0.46 20.35 4.32
C ASN A 80 -0.41 21.57 3.95
N PRO A 81 -1.22 22.10 4.89
CA PRO A 81 -2.02 23.31 4.69
C PRO A 81 -1.23 24.61 4.89
N LYS A 82 0.04 24.57 5.31
CA LYS A 82 0.81 25.75 5.76
C LYS A 82 0.83 26.90 4.76
N TYR A 83 0.83 26.58 3.46
CA TYR A 83 0.91 27.56 2.38
C TYR A 83 -0.42 27.75 1.65
N ALA A 84 -1.48 27.06 2.06
CA ALA A 84 -2.77 27.06 1.39
C ALA A 84 -3.51 28.40 1.57
N ARG A 85 -3.31 29.32 0.61
CA ARG A 85 -4.01 30.61 0.49
C ARG A 85 -4.74 30.76 -0.84
N ASN A 86 -4.41 29.93 -1.83
CA ASN A 86 -5.06 29.85 -3.13
C ASN A 86 -5.68 28.46 -3.31
N THR A 87 -7.01 28.40 -3.29
CA THR A 87 -7.77 27.14 -3.37
C THR A 87 -7.73 26.49 -4.76
N SER A 88 -7.15 27.15 -5.76
CA SER A 88 -7.11 26.69 -7.14
C SER A 88 -5.80 25.99 -7.52
N ILE A 89 -4.81 25.94 -6.62
CA ILE A 89 -3.49 25.34 -6.90
C ILE A 89 -3.22 24.23 -5.88
N ILE A 90 -2.94 23.04 -6.41
CA ILE A 90 -2.55 21.87 -5.65
C ILE A 90 -1.23 21.36 -6.23
N PHE A 91 -0.26 21.12 -5.36
CA PHE A 91 0.90 20.31 -5.70
C PHE A 91 0.79 18.94 -5.04
N LEU A 92 1.07 17.91 -5.84
CA LEU A 92 1.00 16.52 -5.44
C LEU A 92 2.35 15.87 -5.72
N MET A 93 3.02 15.40 -4.67
CA MET A 93 4.13 14.47 -4.76
C MET A 93 3.57 13.05 -4.81
N ILE A 94 4.06 12.24 -5.75
CA ILE A 94 3.77 10.81 -5.81
C ILE A 94 4.99 10.09 -5.25
N GLY A 95 4.78 9.33 -4.17
CA GLY A 95 5.84 8.58 -3.52
C GLY A 95 6.50 7.56 -4.43
N GLY A 96 7.74 7.24 -4.11
CA GLY A 96 8.55 6.26 -4.84
C GLY A 96 8.40 4.83 -4.31
N GLU A 97 9.45 4.02 -4.44
CA GLU A 97 9.49 2.64 -4.00
C GLU A 97 9.82 2.49 -2.50
N GLY A 98 9.12 3.23 -1.64
CA GLY A 98 9.37 3.21 -0.20
C GLY A 98 8.21 3.72 0.65
N PRO A 99 8.23 3.43 1.97
CA PRO A 99 7.28 4.04 2.90
C PRO A 99 7.41 5.56 2.90
N GLU A 100 6.28 6.26 2.82
CA GLU A 100 6.27 7.70 2.99
C GLU A 100 6.27 8.09 4.48
N ASP A 101 7.18 8.99 4.82
CA ASP A 101 7.38 9.52 6.17
C ASP A 101 6.90 10.98 6.31
N GLY A 102 6.39 11.58 5.23
CA GLY A 102 5.86 12.93 5.19
C GLY A 102 6.92 14.02 5.05
N LYS A 103 8.22 13.69 4.99
CA LYS A 103 9.30 14.69 4.87
C LYS A 103 9.16 15.52 3.60
N TRP A 104 8.67 14.93 2.51
CA TRP A 104 8.52 15.62 1.23
C TRP A 104 7.43 16.68 1.29
N ALA A 105 6.38 16.49 2.10
CA ALA A 105 5.36 17.50 2.35
C ALA A 105 5.68 18.46 3.49
N ALA A 106 6.77 18.26 4.24
CA ALA A 106 7.05 19.05 5.44
C ALA A 106 8.28 19.98 5.34
N LYS A 107 9.35 19.52 4.68
CA LYS A 107 10.67 20.17 4.68
C LYS A 107 10.74 21.41 3.78
N PRO A 108 10.93 22.63 4.32
CA PRO A 108 10.84 23.87 3.53
C PRO A 108 11.84 23.99 2.37
N ASP A 109 12.95 23.26 2.42
CA ASP A 109 14.00 23.23 1.38
C ASP A 109 13.62 22.40 0.15
N VAL A 110 12.53 21.62 0.20
CA VAL A 110 12.04 20.87 -0.96
C VAL A 110 11.43 21.83 -1.99
N GLN A 111 11.86 21.72 -3.26
CA GLN A 111 11.55 22.70 -4.31
C GLN A 111 10.06 23.01 -4.48
N TYR A 112 9.19 21.99 -4.47
CA TYR A 112 7.76 22.22 -4.69
C TYR A 112 7.07 22.86 -3.46
N LEU A 113 7.68 22.78 -2.27
CA LEU A 113 7.21 23.52 -1.09
C LEU A 113 7.58 25.00 -1.16
N GLN A 114 8.75 25.32 -1.73
CA GLN A 114 9.11 26.71 -2.02
C GLN A 114 8.12 27.33 -3.02
N TRP A 115 7.75 26.58 -4.06
CA TRP A 115 6.69 27.02 -4.98
C TRP A 115 5.32 27.08 -4.30
N ALA A 116 5.00 26.15 -3.38
CA ALA A 116 3.74 26.20 -2.66
C ALA A 116 3.64 27.48 -1.83
N GLN A 117 4.74 27.88 -1.19
CA GLN A 117 4.86 29.15 -0.49
C GLN A 117 4.69 30.35 -1.42
N GLU A 118 5.30 30.31 -2.61
CA GLU A 118 5.21 31.38 -3.62
C GLU A 118 3.78 31.53 -4.16
N TYR A 119 3.17 30.45 -4.65
CA TYR A 119 1.87 30.48 -5.33
C TYR A 119 0.68 30.29 -4.39
N GLY A 120 0.92 29.95 -3.13
CA GLY A 120 -0.11 29.72 -2.14
C GLY A 120 -0.85 28.39 -2.26
N ALA A 121 -0.15 27.35 -2.71
CA ALA A 121 -0.74 26.05 -3.06
C ALA A 121 -1.03 25.17 -1.83
N HIS A 122 -2.03 24.30 -1.98
CA HIS A 122 -2.19 23.12 -1.13
C HIS A 122 -1.14 22.08 -1.52
N VAL A 123 -0.61 21.33 -0.55
CA VAL A 123 0.47 20.36 -0.78
C VAL A 123 0.08 18.99 -0.26
N PHE A 124 0.20 17.99 -1.11
CA PHE A 124 0.01 16.59 -0.78
C PHE A 124 1.25 15.76 -1.13
N ASP A 125 1.48 14.74 -0.33
CA ASP A 125 2.48 13.69 -0.55
C ASP A 125 1.78 12.34 -0.40
N LEU A 126 1.67 11.62 -1.52
CA LEU A 126 0.86 10.42 -1.65
C LEU A 126 1.75 9.18 -1.56
N GLU A 127 1.46 8.31 -0.60
CA GLU A 127 2.20 7.06 -0.49
C GLU A 127 1.87 6.10 -1.63
N HIS A 128 2.91 5.58 -2.25
CA HIS A 128 2.76 4.60 -3.31
C HIS A 128 2.14 3.30 -2.78
N ARG A 129 1.22 2.71 -3.54
CA ARG A 129 0.60 1.43 -3.19
C ARG A 129 1.66 0.33 -3.04
N PHE A 130 1.43 -0.60 -2.10
CA PHE A 130 2.32 -1.69 -1.68
C PHE A 130 3.55 -1.26 -0.86
N PHE A 131 3.63 0.00 -0.45
CA PHE A 131 4.68 0.50 0.44
C PHE A 131 4.10 1.03 1.75
N GLY A 132 4.95 1.10 2.78
CA GLY A 132 4.60 1.58 4.11
C GLY A 132 3.31 0.96 4.65
N ASP A 133 2.31 1.81 4.92
CA ASP A 133 0.99 1.40 5.42
C ASP A 133 -0.06 1.29 4.31
N SER A 134 0.33 1.55 3.06
CA SER A 134 -0.56 1.59 1.90
C SER A 134 -0.67 0.23 1.19
N TRP A 135 -1.35 -0.73 1.83
CA TRP A 135 -1.52 -2.10 1.31
C TRP A 135 -2.95 -2.38 0.83
N PRO A 136 -3.18 -2.67 -0.47
CA PRO A 136 -4.51 -2.94 -1.00
C PRO A 136 -5.20 -4.20 -0.47
N LYS A 137 -4.41 -5.19 -0.04
CA LYS A 137 -4.88 -6.41 0.62
C LYS A 137 -3.95 -6.72 1.81
N PRO A 138 -4.48 -7.26 2.91
CA PRO A 138 -3.69 -7.63 4.10
C PRO A 138 -2.60 -8.67 3.80
#